data_AF-A0A969QXN6-F1
#
_entry.id   AF-A0A969QXN6-F1
#
_cell.length_a   1.000
_cell.length_b   1.000
_cell.length_c   1.000
_cell.angle_alpha   90.00
_cell.angle_beta   90.00
_cell.angle_gamma   90.00
#
_symmetry.space_group_name_H-M   'P 1'
#
loop_
_entity.id
_entity.type
_entity.pdbx_description
1 polymer ?
#
loop_
_entity_poly.entity_id
_entity_poly.type
_entity_poly.pdbx_seq_one_letter_code
_entity_poly.pdbx_strand_id
1 'polypeptide(L)'
;LNWETQSQQWQVETQRYRVLTDVRQRFYEALAAQRRLQVATDFEQVAIKGVRNAAARQEALEASRPEFLQAEIQLKQVELQRRQAQPQYPLRTITAALSACNRVMQRNGPTPRSEQPCR
;
A
#
# COMPACT_ATOMS: atom_id res chain seq x y z
N LEU A 1 39.82 -23.61 -4.31
CA LEU A 1 39.32 -24.42 -3.18
C LEU A 1 38.85 -23.57 -1.99
N ASN A 2 39.69 -22.82 -1.25
CA ASN A 2 39.19 -22.02 -0.12
C ASN A 2 38.36 -20.78 -0.56
N TRP A 3 38.76 -20.14 -1.67
CA TRP A 3 38.11 -18.94 -2.21
C TRP A 3 36.72 -19.20 -2.82
N GLU A 4 36.48 -20.39 -3.39
CA GLU A 4 35.17 -20.77 -3.96
C GLU A 4 34.14 -20.95 -2.84
N THR A 5 34.53 -21.64 -1.77
CA THR A 5 33.70 -21.85 -0.58
C THR A 5 33.36 -20.52 0.08
N GLN A 6 34.35 -19.64 0.23
CA GLN A 6 34.14 -18.31 0.79
C GLN A 6 33.21 -17.47 -0.10
N SER A 7 33.43 -17.46 -1.43
CA SER A 7 32.57 -16.78 -2.40
C SER A 7 31.11 -17.24 -2.33
N GLN A 8 30.87 -18.55 -2.23
CA GLN A 8 29.51 -19.11 -2.07
C GLN A 8 28.84 -18.66 -0.78
N GLN A 9 29.59 -18.57 0.34
CA GLN A 9 29.07 -18.03 1.59
C GLN A 9 28.68 -16.55 1.48
N TRP A 10 29.52 -15.73 0.85
CA TRP A 10 29.19 -14.31 0.59
C TRP A 10 27.95 -14.13 -0.27
N GLN A 11 27.73 -15.01 -1.25
CA GLN A 11 26.53 -14.99 -2.10
C GLN A 11 25.26 -15.29 -1.32
N VAL A 12 25.28 -16.32 -0.46
CA VAL A 12 24.12 -16.67 0.39
C VAL A 12 23.79 -15.53 1.35
N GLU A 13 24.79 -14.93 1.98
CA GLU A 13 24.57 -13.86 2.94
C GLU A 13 24.05 -12.57 2.27
N THR A 14 24.59 -12.22 1.10
CA THR A 14 24.05 -11.14 0.27
C THR A 14 22.58 -11.39 -0.08
N GLN A 15 22.26 -12.63 -0.45
CA GLN A 15 20.91 -12.99 -0.86
C GLN A 15 19.93 -12.95 0.32
N ARG A 16 20.37 -13.36 1.51
CA ARG A 16 19.60 -13.23 2.77
C ARG A 16 19.27 -11.78 3.08
N TYR A 17 20.24 -10.87 2.96
CA TYR A 17 20.01 -9.44 3.15
C TYR A 17 19.02 -8.86 2.14
N ARG A 18 19.06 -9.31 0.87
CA ARG A 18 18.10 -8.88 -0.16
C ARG A 18 16.67 -9.26 0.19
N VAL A 19 16.42 -10.51 0.60
CA VAL A 19 15.08 -10.95 1.03
C VAL A 19 14.61 -10.15 2.24
N LEU A 20 15.45 -9.98 3.26
CA LEU A 20 15.08 -9.22 4.45
C LEU A 20 14.72 -7.77 4.11
N THR A 21 15.46 -7.16 3.19
CA THR A 21 15.23 -5.78 2.75
C THR A 21 13.93 -5.67 1.96
N ASP A 22 13.69 -6.56 1.00
CA ASP A 22 12.45 -6.59 0.20
C ASP A 22 11.22 -6.82 1.09
N VAL A 23 11.29 -7.77 2.04
CA VAL A 23 10.22 -8.01 3.01
C VAL A 23 9.92 -6.78 3.84
N ARG A 24 10.97 -6.12 4.36
CA ARG A 24 10.82 -4.92 5.19
C ARG A 24 10.21 -3.77 4.40
N GLN A 25 10.70 -3.53 3.18
CA GLN A 25 10.18 -2.48 2.31
C GLN A 25 8.69 -2.70 2.01
N ARG A 26 8.34 -3.90 1.52
CA ARG A 26 6.96 -4.25 1.18
C ARG A 26 6.01 -4.20 2.38
N PHE A 27 6.48 -4.58 3.57
CA PHE A 27 5.71 -4.45 4.81
C PHE A 27 5.34 -2.99 5.09
N TYR A 28 6.32 -2.07 5.02
CA TYR A 28 6.07 -0.65 5.27
C TYR A 28 5.23 0.01 4.17
N GLU A 29 5.40 -0.38 2.91
CA GLU A 29 4.56 0.08 1.80
C GLU A 29 3.09 -0.30 2.03
N ALA A 30 2.84 -1.56 2.40
CA ALA A 30 1.50 -2.06 2.69
C ALA A 30 0.89 -1.41 3.93
N LEU A 31 1.67 -1.20 5.00
CA LEU A 31 1.23 -0.49 6.20
C LEU A 31 0.88 0.97 5.89
N ALA A 32 1.71 1.66 5.11
CA ALA A 32 1.44 3.03 4.67
C ALA A 32 0.17 3.11 3.81
N ALA A 33 -0.04 2.16 2.91
CA ALA A 33 -1.25 2.08 2.09
C ALA A 33 -2.50 1.83 2.94
N GLN A 34 -2.44 0.92 3.92
CA GLN A 34 -3.52 0.68 4.87
C GLN A 34 -3.87 1.96 5.65
N ARG A 35 -2.86 2.68 6.13
CA ARG A 35 -3.06 3.93 6.87
C ARG A 35 -3.66 5.03 5.99
N ARG A 36 -3.21 5.17 4.74
CA ARG A 36 -3.79 6.12 3.77
C ARG A 36 -5.26 5.83 3.52
N LEU A 37 -5.62 4.56 3.32
CA LEU A 37 -7.01 4.16 3.13
C LEU A 37 -7.86 4.47 4.36
N GLN A 38 -7.34 4.20 5.56
CA GLN A 38 -8.03 4.51 6.82
C GLN A 38 -8.33 6.02 6.91
N VAL A 39 -7.31 6.87 6.74
CA VAL A 39 -7.48 8.33 6.82
C VAL A 39 -8.45 8.84 5.74
N ALA A 40 -8.36 8.32 4.52
CA ALA A 40 -9.29 8.71 3.45
C ALA A 40 -10.74 8.29 3.74
N THR A 41 -10.93 7.14 4.41
CA THR A 41 -12.25 6.67 4.84
C THR A 41 -12.80 7.55 5.96
N ASP A 42 -11.98 7.89 6.95
CA ASP A 42 -12.38 8.78 8.04
C ASP A 42 -12.74 10.18 7.51
N PHE A 43 -11.98 10.67 6.52
CA PHE A 43 -12.24 11.95 5.88
C PHE A 43 -13.54 11.95 5.05
N GLU A 44 -13.84 10.86 4.35
CA GLU A 44 -15.13 10.68 3.64
C GLU A 44 -16.32 10.79 4.61
N GLN A 45 -16.22 10.21 5.81
CA GLN A 45 -17.27 10.33 6.84
C GLN A 45 -17.49 11.78 7.29
N VAL A 46 -16.41 12.57 7.40
CA VAL A 46 -16.50 14.00 7.73
C VAL A 46 -17.12 14.78 6.57
N ALA A 47 -16.71 14.51 5.33
CA ALA A 47 -17.26 15.15 4.14
C ALA A 47 -18.77 14.88 3.96
N ILE A 48 -19.23 13.64 4.23
CA ILE A 48 -20.65 13.28 4.23
C ILE A 48 -21.44 14.13 5.23
N LYS A 49 -20.91 14.32 6.45
CA LYS A 49 -21.54 15.20 7.45
C LYS A 49 -21.54 16.66 6.99
N GLY A 50 -20.48 17.11 6.31
CA GLY A 50 -20.41 18.44 5.69
C GLY A 50 -21.53 18.69 4.68
N VAL A 51 -21.76 17.76 3.76
CA VAL A 51 -22.86 17.84 2.78
C VAL A 51 -24.21 17.84 3.47
N ARG A 52 -24.43 16.98 4.48
CA ARG A 52 -25.69 16.95 5.24
C ARG A 52 -25.98 18.29 5.93
N ASN A 53 -24.96 18.91 6.53
CA ASN A 53 -25.11 20.21 7.18
C ASN A 53 -25.38 21.32 6.16
N ALA A 54 -24.69 21.30 5.01
CA ALA A 54 -24.93 22.26 3.93
C ALA A 54 -26.34 22.13 3.35
N ALA A 55 -26.84 20.90 3.18
CA ALA A 55 -28.22 20.63 2.76
C ALA A 55 -29.23 21.19 3.77
N ALA A 56 -29.06 20.90 5.06
CA ALA A 56 -29.94 21.39 6.11
C ALA A 56 -29.98 22.93 6.16
N ARG A 57 -28.82 23.61 6.02
CA ARG A 57 -28.77 25.07 5.97
C ARG A 57 -29.42 25.64 4.71
N GLN A 58 -29.30 24.96 3.57
CA GLN A 58 -29.97 25.37 2.34
C GLN A 58 -31.49 25.25 2.49
N GLU A 59 -31.99 24.15 3.06
CA GLU A 59 -33.42 23.93 3.33
C GLU A 59 -33.98 24.98 4.32
N ALA A 60 -33.17 25.38 5.30
CA ALA A 60 -33.49 26.46 6.23
C ALA A 60 -33.36 27.88 5.63
N LEU A 61 -32.99 28.01 4.36
CA LEU A 61 -32.68 29.29 3.69
C LEU A 61 -31.53 30.09 4.32
N GLU A 62 -30.68 29.42 5.12
CA GLU A 62 -29.51 29.97 5.82
C GLU A 62 -28.20 29.79 5.04
N ALA A 63 -28.24 29.07 3.92
CA ALA A 63 -27.12 28.88 3.00
C ALA A 63 -27.57 28.94 1.54
N SER A 64 -26.66 29.39 0.68
CA SER A 64 -26.94 29.51 -0.75
C SER A 64 -26.81 28.15 -1.47
N ARG A 65 -27.59 27.94 -2.54
CA ARG A 65 -27.47 26.74 -3.39
C ARG A 65 -26.03 26.48 -3.91
N PRO A 66 -25.24 27.51 -4.28
CA PRO A 66 -23.82 27.31 -4.62
C PRO A 66 -22.98 26.70 -3.49
N GLU A 67 -23.23 27.04 -2.22
CA GLU A 67 -22.50 26.46 -1.08
C GLU A 67 -22.80 24.96 -0.92
N PHE A 68 -24.06 24.56 -1.09
CA PHE A 68 -24.43 23.15 -1.08
C PHE A 68 -23.76 22.37 -2.22
N LEU A 69 -23.82 22.91 -3.45
CA LEU A 69 -23.16 22.29 -4.61
C LEU A 69 -21.64 22.18 -4.40
N GLN A 70 -21.03 23.19 -3.80
CA GLN A 70 -19.60 23.15 -3.47
C GLN A 70 -19.28 22.03 -2.47
N ALA A 71 -20.13 21.82 -1.46
CA ALA A 71 -19.97 20.72 -0.52
C ALA A 71 -20.12 19.35 -1.20
N GLU A 72 -21.06 19.19 -2.14
CA GLU A 72 -21.19 17.96 -2.93
C GLU A 72 -19.95 17.68 -3.79
N ILE A 73 -19.40 18.70 -4.44
CA ILE A 73 -18.16 18.59 -5.23
C ILE A 73 -17.01 18.12 -4.34
N GLN A 74 -16.87 18.71 -3.14
CA GLN A 74 -15.84 18.30 -2.18
C GLN A 74 -16.01 16.85 -1.73
N LEU A 75 -17.25 16.40 -1.46
CA LEU A 75 -17.51 14.99 -1.16
C LEU A 75 -17.06 14.08 -2.31
N LYS A 76 -17.37 14.44 -3.56
CA LYS A 76 -16.94 13.66 -4.75
C LYS A 76 -15.43 13.61 -4.90
N GLN A 77 -14.72 14.70 -4.61
CA GLN A 77 -13.26 14.70 -4.59
C GLN A 77 -12.70 13.75 -3.53
N VAL A 78 -13.29 13.73 -2.33
CA VAL A 78 -12.89 12.81 -1.25
C VAL A 78 -13.18 11.35 -1.60
N GLU A 79 -14.35 11.06 -2.19
CA GLU A 79 -14.68 9.72 -2.70
C GLU A 79 -13.63 9.23 -3.71
N LEU A 80 -13.19 10.09 -4.64
CA LEU A 80 -12.15 9.77 -5.61
C LEU A 80 -10.81 9.51 -4.92
N GLN A 81 -10.42 10.37 -3.98
CA GLN A 81 -9.18 10.21 -3.22
C GLN A 81 -9.17 8.89 -2.42
N ARG A 82 -10.30 8.51 -1.80
CA ARG A 82 -10.43 7.23 -1.09
C ARG A 82 -10.30 6.04 -2.03
N ARG A 83 -10.89 6.10 -3.22
CA ARG A 83 -10.72 5.05 -4.24
C ARG A 83 -9.26 4.91 -4.67
N GLN A 84 -8.57 6.03 -4.89
CA GLN A 84 -7.13 6.03 -5.22
C GLN A 84 -6.26 5.53 -4.07
N ALA A 85 -6.70 5.68 -2.82
CA ALA A 85 -6.00 5.15 -1.65
C ALA A 85 -6.19 3.64 -1.45
N GLN A 86 -7.05 2.96 -2.22
CA GLN A 86 -7.24 1.52 -2.10
C GLN A 86 -5.96 0.79 -2.52
N PRO A 87 -5.39 -0.06 -1.64
CA PRO A 87 -4.22 -0.84 -2.00
C PRO A 87 -4.59 -1.90 -3.04
N GLN A 88 -3.80 -1.98 -4.11
CA GLN A 88 -3.93 -3.02 -5.13
C GLN A 88 -3.79 -4.44 -4.54
N TYR A 89 -2.97 -4.58 -3.47
CA TYR A 89 -2.75 -5.85 -2.79
C TYR A 89 -2.78 -5.65 -1.27
N PRO A 90 -3.58 -6.43 -0.51
CA PRO A 90 -3.56 -6.38 0.94
C PRO A 90 -2.24 -6.95 1.51
N LEU A 91 -1.85 -6.49 2.70
CA LEU A 91 -0.63 -6.95 3.39
C LEU A 91 -0.51 -8.49 3.42
N ARG A 92 -1.63 -9.20 3.65
CA ARG A 92 -1.70 -10.67 3.70
C ARG A 92 -1.18 -11.35 2.43
N THR A 93 -1.51 -10.82 1.24
CA THR A 93 -1.05 -11.40 -0.03
C THR A 93 0.44 -11.16 -0.26
N ILE A 94 0.95 -10.03 0.21
CA ILE A 94 2.37 -9.67 0.05
C ILE A 94 3.26 -10.55 0.93
N THR A 95 2.86 -10.81 2.18
CA THR A 95 3.58 -11.75 3.05
C THR A 95 3.58 -13.18 2.48
N ALA A 96 2.47 -13.63 1.90
CA ALA A 96 2.38 -14.94 1.28
C ALA A 96 3.32 -15.07 0.06
N ALA A 97 3.32 -14.10 -0.86
CA ALA A 97 4.20 -14.08 -2.03
C ALA A 97 5.70 -14.02 -1.64
N LEU A 98 6.04 -13.20 -0.64
CA LEU A 98 7.40 -13.11 -0.11
C LEU A 98 7.87 -14.41 0.57
N SER A 99 7.00 -15.04 1.36
CA SER A 99 7.31 -16.31 2.02
C SER A 99 7.54 -17.45 1.01
N ALA A 100 6.85 -17.41 -0.14
CA ALA A 100 7.07 -18.31 -1.24
C ALA A 100 8.42 -18.04 -1.94
N CYS A 101 8.78 -16.78 -2.22
CA CYS A 101 10.08 -16.41 -2.82
C CYS A 101 11.24 -16.81 -1.88
N ASN A 102 11.14 -16.62 -0.56
CA ASN A 102 12.14 -17.08 0.42
C ASN A 102 12.29 -18.62 0.43
N ARG A 103 11.19 -19.38 0.35
CA ARG A 103 11.21 -20.84 0.34
C ARG A 103 11.86 -21.42 -0.92
N VAL A 104 11.62 -20.82 -2.09
CA VAL A 104 12.26 -21.20 -3.35
C VAL A 104 13.78 -20.96 -3.28
N MET A 105 14.18 -19.86 -2.63
CA MET A 105 15.58 -19.50 -2.45
C MET A 105 16.36 -20.42 -1.50
N GLN A 106 15.70 -20.95 -0.47
CA GLN A 106 16.31 -21.92 0.45
C GLN A 106 16.40 -23.33 -0.15
N ARG A 107 15.56 -23.65 -1.14
CA ARG A 107 15.56 -24.96 -1.83
C ARG A 107 16.58 -25.03 -2.96
N ASN A 108 16.80 -23.94 -3.69
CA ASN A 108 17.75 -23.88 -4.78
C ASN A 108 18.98 -23.12 -4.28
N GLY A 109 20.08 -23.82 -3.97
CA GLY A 109 21.36 -23.20 -3.63
C GLY A 109 21.83 -22.22 -4.73
N PRO A 110 22.88 -21.39 -4.47
CA PRO A 110 23.24 -20.25 -5.31
C PRO A 110 23.55 -20.70 -6.75
N THR A 111 22.56 -20.61 -7.65
CA THR A 111 22.76 -20.90 -9.06
C THR A 111 23.36 -19.68 -9.74
N PRO A 112 24.54 -19.80 -10.39
CA PRO A 112 25.05 -18.76 -11.26
C PRO A 112 24.21 -18.78 -12.54
N ARG A 113 23.60 -17.65 -12.89
CA ARG A 113 22.62 -17.47 -14.00
C ARG A 113 21.22 -17.98 -13.69
N SER A 114 20.38 -17.06 -13.22
CA SER A 114 19.13 -16.79 -13.93
C SER A 114 18.80 -15.32 -13.75
N GLU A 115 18.81 -14.63 -14.88
CA GLU A 115 18.40 -13.25 -15.03
C GLU A 115 16.89 -13.17 -14.74
N GLN A 116 16.56 -12.59 -13.59
CA GLN A 116 15.34 -11.80 -13.30
C GLN A 116 13.96 -12.51 -13.28
N PRO A 117 12.97 -11.94 -12.57
CA PRO A 117 13.07 -11.54 -11.16
C PRO A 117 11.79 -11.95 -10.38
N CYS A 118 11.87 -12.00 -9.05
CA CYS A 118 10.66 -11.83 -8.22
C CYS A 118 10.13 -10.39 -8.48
N ARG A 119 9.36 -10.19 -9.56
CA ARG A 119 8.58 -8.96 -9.86
C ARG A 119 7.19 -9.12 -9.24
#